data_AF-A0A024T948-F1
#
_entry.id   AF-A0A024T948-F1
#
_cell.length_a   1.000
_cell.length_b   1.000
_cell.length_c   1.000
_cell.angle_alpha   90.00
_cell.angle_beta   90.00
_cell.angle_gamma   90.00
#
_symmetry.space_group_name_H-M   'P 1'
#
loop_
_entity.id
_entity.type
_entity.pdbx_description
1 polymer ?
#
loop_
_entity_poly.entity_id
_entity_poly.type
_entity_poly.pdbx_seq_one_letter_code
_entity_poly.pdbx_strand_id
1 'polypeptide(L)'
;MAPQRSTTTAPATPSPAARSPPPYSAIRGSPTPTFSWSDVVWGNVVVMTAWHVGAAYGAFYVMPEASWGAILVLWVSFWFWSALGVTAGSHRLWSHRSYKAKLPLQVFLMLLSSMAYQNSIFEWSRDHRVHHKGSDTTADPHNSNRGFFFAHMGWLLMRKHPDVFKESKKINNTDLETDPIVQFQKRHYQLIALSMCYGFPTVVGYAFGSAASSATCGSFT
;
A
#
# COMPACT_ATOMS: atom_id res chain seq x y z
N MET A 1 -16.01 37.13 -62.87
CA MET A 1 -14.78 37.27 -62.06
C MET A 1 -15.19 37.63 -60.64
N ALA A 2 -15.09 36.70 -59.69
CA ALA A 2 -15.39 36.95 -58.27
C ALA A 2 -14.12 37.43 -57.53
N PRO A 3 -14.20 38.35 -56.57
CA PRO A 3 -13.04 38.84 -55.83
C PRO A 3 -12.60 37.82 -54.77
N GLN A 4 -11.30 37.52 -54.72
CA GLN A 4 -10.71 36.65 -53.69
C GLN A 4 -10.68 37.36 -52.33
N ARG A 5 -11.20 36.67 -51.31
CA ARG A 5 -11.19 37.11 -49.91
C ARG A 5 -9.81 36.81 -49.31
N SER A 6 -9.07 37.84 -48.91
CA SER A 6 -7.81 37.68 -48.17
C SER A 6 -8.10 37.25 -46.73
N THR A 7 -7.78 36.01 -46.38
CA THR A 7 -7.77 35.54 -44.99
C THR A 7 -6.49 36.00 -44.31
N THR A 8 -6.59 37.06 -43.49
CA THR A 8 -5.52 37.46 -42.56
C THR A 8 -5.55 36.52 -41.36
N THR A 9 -4.61 35.59 -41.27
CA THR A 9 -4.41 34.72 -40.11
C THR A 9 -3.79 35.54 -38.98
N ALA A 10 -4.48 35.65 -37.85
CA ALA A 10 -3.93 36.29 -36.64
C ALA A 10 -2.77 35.44 -36.05
N PRO A 11 -1.76 36.05 -35.42
CA PRO A 11 -0.65 35.30 -34.81
C PRO A 11 -1.15 34.50 -33.59
N ALA A 12 -0.75 33.24 -33.50
CA ALA A 12 -1.02 32.40 -32.34
C ALA A 12 -0.33 32.96 -31.10
N THR A 13 -1.09 33.07 -29.99
CA THR A 13 -0.57 33.47 -28.69
C THR A 13 0.36 32.37 -28.16
N PRO A 14 1.58 32.68 -27.68
CA PRO A 14 2.46 31.66 -27.13
C PRO A 14 1.84 31.07 -25.86
N SER A 15 1.76 29.73 -25.81
CA SER A 15 1.36 28.97 -24.63
C SER A 15 2.25 29.36 -23.43
N PRO A 16 1.70 29.56 -22.22
CA PRO A 16 2.51 29.91 -21.06
C PRO A 16 3.51 28.78 -20.82
N ALA A 17 4.81 29.11 -20.94
CA ALA A 17 5.89 28.17 -20.70
C ALA A 17 5.67 27.46 -19.36
N ALA A 18 5.58 26.13 -19.41
CA ALA A 18 5.54 25.30 -18.21
C ALA A 18 6.77 25.67 -17.38
N ARG A 19 6.56 26.27 -16.20
CA ARG A 19 7.66 26.59 -15.28
C ARG A 19 8.43 25.30 -15.04
N SER A 20 9.74 25.36 -15.26
CA SER A 20 10.62 24.25 -14.93
C SER A 20 10.46 23.89 -13.45
N PRO A 21 10.41 22.59 -13.11
CA PRO A 21 10.38 22.19 -11.71
C PRO A 21 11.64 22.72 -11.01
N PRO A 22 11.55 23.09 -9.73
CA PRO A 22 12.69 23.59 -8.98
C PRO A 22 13.83 22.55 -8.95
N PRO A 23 15.09 22.99 -8.87
CA PRO A 23 16.23 22.09 -8.84
C PRO A 23 16.15 21.14 -7.64
N TYR A 24 16.55 19.88 -7.85
CA TYR A 24 16.49 18.79 -6.87
C TYR A 24 17.17 19.13 -5.52
N SER A 25 18.19 19.99 -5.54
CA SER A 25 18.87 20.50 -4.33
C SER A 25 18.00 21.39 -3.44
N ALA A 26 16.99 22.08 -4.00
CA ALA A 26 16.07 22.93 -3.24
C ALA A 26 15.02 22.11 -2.46
N ILE A 27 14.78 20.86 -2.87
CA ILE A 27 13.79 19.95 -2.25
C ILE A 27 14.37 19.31 -0.97
N ARG A 28 15.67 18.97 -0.99
CA ARG A 28 16.43 18.44 0.16
C ARG A 28 16.64 19.44 1.31
N GLY A 29 16.15 20.67 1.19
CA GLY A 29 16.28 21.73 2.20
C GLY A 29 15.03 22.00 3.02
N SER A 30 13.92 21.27 2.81
CA SER A 30 12.74 21.46 3.66
C SER A 30 13.07 21.06 5.11
N PRO A 31 12.82 21.93 6.11
CA PRO A 31 13.10 21.61 7.50
C PRO A 31 12.40 20.30 7.88
N THR A 32 13.13 19.35 8.45
CA THR A 32 12.50 18.16 9.01
C THR A 32 11.58 18.61 10.14
N PRO A 33 10.29 18.21 10.12
CA PRO A 33 9.37 18.62 11.16
C PRO A 33 9.89 18.12 12.51
N THR A 34 9.86 19.00 13.52
CA THR A 34 10.27 18.68 14.88
C THR A 34 9.34 17.63 15.47
N PHE A 35 9.91 16.62 16.13
CA PHE A 35 9.13 15.57 16.79
C PHE A 35 8.32 16.15 17.96
N SER A 36 7.05 15.74 18.07
CA SER A 36 6.21 16.02 19.22
C SER A 36 5.48 14.76 19.69
N TRP A 37 5.44 14.55 21.01
CA TRP A 37 4.67 13.46 21.63
C TRP A 37 3.16 13.57 21.38
N SER A 38 2.65 14.78 21.14
CA SER A 38 1.23 15.00 20.79
C SER A 38 0.83 14.38 19.45
N ASP A 39 1.80 14.14 18.57
CA ASP A 39 1.56 13.58 17.25
C ASP A 39 1.53 12.05 17.27
N VAL A 40 1.92 11.42 18.38
CA VAL A 40 1.90 9.96 18.52
C VAL A 40 0.47 9.45 18.62
N VAL A 41 0.15 8.47 17.78
CA VAL A 41 -1.13 7.77 17.78
C VAL A 41 -0.97 6.50 18.60
N TRP A 42 -1.18 6.61 19.92
CA TRP A 42 -0.94 5.51 20.87
C TRP A 42 -1.71 4.22 20.57
N GLY A 43 -2.90 4.30 19.98
CA GLY A 43 -3.64 3.11 19.53
C GLY A 43 -2.85 2.31 18.49
N ASN A 44 -2.22 2.98 17.53
CA ASN A 44 -1.39 2.33 16.51
C ASN A 44 -0.11 1.73 17.15
N VAL A 45 0.46 2.41 18.14
CA VAL A 45 1.60 1.88 18.90
C VAL A 45 1.24 0.57 19.58
N VAL A 46 0.13 0.54 20.33
CA VAL A 46 -0.33 -0.68 21.04
C VAL A 46 -0.58 -1.83 20.06
N VAL A 47 -1.31 -1.58 18.96
CA VAL A 47 -1.60 -2.61 17.96
C VAL A 47 -0.33 -3.13 17.29
N MET A 48 0.57 -2.22 16.89
CA MET A 48 1.82 -2.60 16.23
C MET A 48 2.72 -3.39 17.18
N THR A 49 2.84 -2.97 18.44
CA THR A 49 3.54 -3.72 19.48
C THR A 49 2.92 -5.10 19.68
N ALA A 50 1.60 -5.20 19.76
CA ALA A 50 0.91 -6.48 19.94
C ALA A 50 1.17 -7.45 18.77
N TRP A 51 1.16 -6.98 17.52
CA TRP A 51 1.51 -7.82 16.36
C TRP A 51 2.94 -8.33 16.41
N HIS A 52 3.91 -7.48 16.76
CA HIS A 52 5.31 -7.89 16.84
C HIS A 52 5.58 -8.86 18.01
N VAL A 53 4.96 -8.61 19.18
CA VAL A 53 5.03 -9.53 20.32
C VAL A 53 4.38 -10.87 19.97
N GLY A 54 3.21 -10.87 19.33
CA GLY A 54 2.54 -12.07 18.87
C GLY A 54 3.34 -12.85 17.83
N ALA A 55 3.98 -12.16 16.88
CA ALA A 55 4.87 -12.78 15.90
C ALA A 55 6.11 -13.39 16.56
N ALA A 56 6.73 -12.70 17.51
CA ALA A 56 7.85 -13.23 18.29
C ALA A 56 7.43 -14.46 19.10
N TYR A 57 6.28 -14.39 19.78
CA TYR A 57 5.72 -15.53 20.50
C TYR A 57 5.49 -16.72 19.58
N GLY A 58 4.83 -16.51 18.44
CA GLY A 58 4.63 -17.55 17.42
C GLY A 58 5.95 -18.15 16.95
N ALA A 59 6.98 -17.33 16.75
CA ALA A 59 8.28 -17.79 16.30
C ALA A 59 9.05 -18.62 17.32
N PHE A 60 9.02 -18.24 18.60
CA PHE A 60 9.80 -18.91 19.64
C PHE A 60 9.06 -20.07 20.33
N TYR A 61 7.73 -20.06 20.34
CA TYR A 61 6.95 -21.04 21.11
C TYR A 61 6.01 -21.90 20.25
N VAL A 62 5.56 -21.43 19.09
CA VAL A 62 4.61 -22.19 18.25
C VAL A 62 5.31 -22.88 17.08
N MET A 63 6.18 -22.16 16.37
CA MET A 63 6.89 -22.72 15.21
C MET A 63 7.80 -23.92 15.54
N PRO A 64 8.49 -24.01 16.69
CA PRO A 64 9.31 -25.19 17.00
C PRO A 64 8.53 -26.50 17.12
N GLU A 65 7.24 -26.44 17.43
CA GLU A 65 6.37 -27.62 17.56
C GLU A 65 5.78 -28.08 16.22
N ALA A 66 5.86 -27.25 15.17
CA ALA A 66 5.29 -27.55 13.87
C ALA A 66 6.35 -28.07 12.87
N SER A 67 5.88 -28.76 11.83
CA SER A 67 6.77 -29.22 10.75
C SER A 67 7.41 -28.04 10.05
N TRP A 68 8.75 -27.96 10.10
CA TRP A 68 9.53 -26.93 9.40
C TRP A 68 9.23 -26.85 7.91
N GLY A 69 8.98 -27.99 7.25
CA GLY A 69 8.58 -28.03 5.84
C GLY A 69 7.22 -27.36 5.62
N ALA A 70 6.24 -27.65 6.47
CA ALA A 70 4.93 -27.01 6.41
C ALA A 70 5.01 -25.50 6.69
N ILE A 71 5.79 -25.09 7.68
CA ILE A 71 6.03 -23.67 7.99
C ILE A 71 6.62 -22.95 6.78
N LEU A 72 7.70 -23.48 6.19
CA LEU A 72 8.36 -22.84 5.07
C LEU A 72 7.44 -22.72 3.85
N VAL A 73 6.71 -23.78 3.50
CA VAL A 73 5.78 -23.77 2.36
C VAL A 73 4.68 -22.74 2.58
N LEU A 74 4.04 -22.73 3.76
CA LEU A 74 2.96 -21.78 4.06
C LEU A 74 3.48 -20.35 4.11
N TRP A 75 4.61 -20.11 4.79
CA TRP A 75 5.21 -18.79 4.94
C TRP A 75 5.59 -18.20 3.58
N VAL A 76 6.34 -18.93 2.75
CA VAL A 76 6.73 -18.49 1.41
C VAL A 76 5.50 -18.25 0.53
N SER A 77 4.50 -19.13 0.60
CA SER A 77 3.27 -19.00 -0.21
C SER A 77 2.49 -17.75 0.15
N PHE A 78 2.17 -17.54 1.44
CA PHE A 78 1.41 -16.36 1.87
C PHE A 78 2.19 -15.07 1.70
N TRP A 79 3.49 -15.08 1.93
CA TRP A 79 4.36 -13.96 1.64
C TRP A 79 4.33 -13.61 0.15
N PHE A 80 4.49 -14.60 -0.74
CA PHE A 80 4.48 -14.39 -2.19
C PHE A 80 3.13 -13.84 -2.67
N TRP A 81 2.01 -14.44 -2.26
CA TRP A 81 0.68 -14.04 -2.71
C TRP A 81 0.28 -12.66 -2.19
N SER A 82 0.58 -12.35 -0.92
CA SER A 82 0.35 -11.00 -0.38
C SER A 82 1.23 -9.94 -1.07
N ALA A 83 2.52 -10.24 -1.30
CA ALA A 83 3.43 -9.37 -2.02
C ALA A 83 2.97 -9.14 -3.48
N LEU A 84 2.45 -10.16 -4.15
CA LEU A 84 1.88 -10.03 -5.49
C LEU A 84 0.66 -9.10 -5.48
N GLY A 85 -0.22 -9.22 -4.49
CA GLY A 85 -1.38 -8.33 -4.32
C GLY A 85 -1.00 -6.86 -4.20
N VAL A 86 0.05 -6.56 -3.43
CA VAL A 86 0.57 -5.18 -3.30
C VAL A 86 1.25 -4.73 -4.59
N THR A 87 2.19 -5.53 -5.11
CA THR A 87 3.05 -5.10 -6.23
C THR A 87 2.34 -5.09 -7.59
N ALA A 88 1.59 -6.13 -7.92
CA ALA A 88 0.83 -6.19 -9.16
C ALA A 88 -0.49 -5.42 -9.04
N GLY A 89 -1.16 -5.49 -7.89
CA GLY A 89 -2.42 -4.80 -7.62
C GLY A 89 -2.20 -3.34 -7.21
N SER A 90 -2.17 -3.09 -5.90
CA SER A 90 -2.19 -1.73 -5.33
C SER A 90 -1.18 -0.78 -5.96
N HIS A 91 0.04 -1.26 -6.23
CA HIS A 91 1.10 -0.49 -6.85
C HIS A 91 0.91 -0.29 -8.36
N ARG A 92 1.03 -1.34 -9.17
CA ARG A 92 1.06 -1.20 -10.64
C ARG A 92 -0.31 -0.97 -11.27
N LEU A 93 -1.35 -1.67 -10.81
CA LEU A 93 -2.70 -1.56 -11.36
C LEU A 93 -3.39 -0.28 -10.91
N TRP A 94 -3.55 -0.09 -9.59
CA TRP A 94 -4.39 0.99 -9.06
C TRP A 94 -3.62 2.30 -8.86
N SER A 95 -2.36 2.27 -8.40
CA SER A 95 -1.62 3.53 -8.20
C SER A 95 -1.06 4.11 -9.50
N HIS A 96 -0.36 3.29 -10.29
CA HIS A 96 0.32 3.74 -11.51
C HIS A 96 -0.45 3.51 -12.80
N ARG A 97 -1.53 2.73 -12.78
CA ARG A 97 -2.32 2.39 -13.98
C ARG A 97 -1.47 1.86 -15.14
N SER A 98 -0.43 1.08 -14.80
CA SER A 98 0.54 0.57 -15.79
C SER A 98 -0.05 -0.45 -16.75
N TYR A 99 -1.20 -1.04 -16.40
CA TYR A 99 -1.94 -1.97 -17.24
C TYR A 99 -3.44 -1.93 -16.90
N LYS A 100 -4.27 -2.55 -17.74
CA LYS A 100 -5.71 -2.73 -17.50
C LYS A 100 -5.99 -4.20 -17.20
N ALA A 101 -6.77 -4.46 -16.16
CA ALA A 101 -7.19 -5.80 -15.76
C ALA A 101 -8.68 -5.98 -16.02
N LYS A 102 -9.08 -7.20 -16.41
CA LYS A 102 -10.50 -7.58 -16.43
C LYS A 102 -10.96 -7.93 -15.02
N LEU A 103 -12.27 -7.93 -14.81
CA LEU A 103 -12.91 -8.16 -13.51
C LEU A 103 -12.35 -9.36 -12.71
N PRO A 104 -12.12 -10.56 -13.29
CA PRO A 104 -11.59 -11.69 -12.53
C PRO A 104 -10.22 -11.41 -11.90
N LEU A 105 -9.32 -10.77 -12.67
CA LEU A 105 -7.99 -10.40 -12.19
C LEU A 105 -8.07 -9.26 -11.17
N GLN A 106 -8.98 -8.29 -11.35
CA GLN A 106 -9.19 -7.21 -10.37
C GLN A 106 -9.65 -7.76 -9.03
N VAL A 107 -10.63 -8.67 -9.01
CA VAL A 107 -11.12 -9.32 -7.79
C VAL A 107 -10.01 -10.13 -7.13
N PHE A 108 -9.27 -10.93 -7.92
CA PHE A 108 -8.15 -11.72 -7.42
C PHE A 108 -7.09 -10.85 -6.74
N LEU A 109 -6.61 -9.80 -7.42
CA LEU A 109 -5.61 -8.88 -6.87
C LEU A 109 -6.13 -8.08 -5.67
N MET A 110 -7.44 -7.80 -5.62
CA MET A 110 -8.07 -7.12 -4.49
C MET A 110 -8.05 -7.98 -3.22
N LEU A 111 -8.34 -9.28 -3.34
CA LEU A 111 -8.25 -10.24 -2.24
C LEU A 111 -6.79 -10.40 -1.77
N LEU A 112 -5.86 -10.56 -2.71
CA LEU A 112 -4.43 -10.66 -2.40
C LEU A 112 -3.87 -9.38 -1.75
N SER A 113 -4.27 -8.20 -2.22
CA SER A 113 -3.87 -6.95 -1.58
C SER A 113 -4.45 -6.81 -0.17
N SER A 114 -5.64 -7.36 0.06
CA SER A 114 -6.26 -7.34 1.39
C SER A 114 -5.58 -8.31 2.36
N MET A 115 -5.00 -9.42 1.86
CA MET A 115 -4.17 -10.34 2.65
C MET A 115 -2.93 -9.65 3.25
N ALA A 116 -2.36 -8.67 2.53
CA ALA A 116 -1.20 -7.91 3.00
C ALA A 116 -1.52 -6.94 4.16
N TYR A 117 -2.81 -6.64 4.38
CA TYR A 117 -3.31 -5.76 5.44
C TYR A 117 -2.66 -4.36 5.52
N GLN A 118 -2.36 -3.75 4.37
CA GLN A 118 -1.73 -2.42 4.26
C GLN A 118 -2.73 -1.30 3.93
N ASN A 119 -3.81 -1.17 4.70
CA ASN A 119 -4.97 -0.30 4.40
C ASN A 119 -5.74 -0.68 3.12
N SER A 120 -6.83 0.04 2.87
CA SER A 120 -7.64 -0.15 1.66
C SER A 120 -6.85 0.23 0.40
N ILE A 121 -7.21 -0.37 -0.74
CA ILE A 121 -6.57 -0.07 -2.03
C ILE A 121 -6.64 1.43 -2.33
N PHE A 122 -7.78 2.05 -1.98
CA PHE A 122 -7.99 3.48 -2.14
C PHE A 122 -6.97 4.31 -1.36
N GLU A 123 -6.80 4.01 -0.07
CA GLU A 123 -5.90 4.76 0.82
C GLU A 123 -4.44 4.52 0.45
N TRP A 124 -4.06 3.26 0.21
CA TRP A 124 -2.72 2.89 -0.21
C TRP A 124 -2.36 3.62 -1.51
N SER A 125 -3.26 3.57 -2.51
CA SER A 125 -2.99 4.19 -3.82
C SER A 125 -2.94 5.71 -3.76
N ARG A 126 -3.81 6.34 -2.98
CA ARG A 126 -3.76 7.79 -2.74
C ARG A 126 -2.43 8.18 -2.10
N ASP A 127 -2.05 7.52 -1.02
CA ASP A 127 -0.84 7.85 -0.27
C ASP A 127 0.42 7.58 -1.12
N HIS A 128 0.42 6.52 -1.92
CA HIS A 128 1.50 6.20 -2.87
C HIS A 128 1.65 7.26 -3.98
N ARG A 129 0.53 7.76 -4.53
CA ARG A 129 0.55 8.87 -5.49
C ARG A 129 1.09 10.16 -4.87
N VAL A 130 0.75 10.44 -3.61
CA VAL A 130 1.30 11.57 -2.86
C VAL A 130 2.79 11.40 -2.65
N HIS A 131 3.24 10.21 -2.22
CA HIS A 131 4.64 9.88 -2.06
C HIS A 131 5.44 10.16 -3.34
N HIS A 132 5.01 9.66 -4.50
CA HIS A 132 5.72 9.91 -5.75
C HIS A 132 5.79 11.40 -6.13
N LYS A 133 4.73 12.17 -5.84
CA LYS A 133 4.67 13.59 -6.20
C LYS A 133 5.49 14.46 -5.24
N GLY A 134 5.53 14.09 -3.96
CA GLY A 134 6.13 14.85 -2.88
C GLY A 134 7.31 14.16 -2.21
N SER A 135 7.97 13.21 -2.88
CA SER A 135 9.03 12.37 -2.31
C SER A 135 10.08 13.20 -1.59
N ASP A 136 10.52 12.72 -0.43
CA ASP A 136 11.58 13.33 0.37
C ASP A 136 11.26 14.76 0.87
N THR A 137 9.98 15.16 0.86
CA THR A 137 9.48 16.44 1.43
C THR A 137 8.57 16.22 2.63
N THR A 138 8.11 17.30 3.26
CA THR A 138 7.07 17.26 4.30
C THR A 138 5.72 16.73 3.80
N ALA A 139 5.50 16.67 2.48
CA ALA A 139 4.32 16.08 1.88
C ALA A 139 4.44 14.56 1.64
N ASP A 140 5.64 13.99 1.77
CA ASP A 140 5.85 12.54 1.71
C ASP A 140 5.35 11.87 3.00
N PRO A 141 4.36 10.96 2.93
CA PRO A 141 3.85 10.24 4.10
C PRO A 141 4.94 9.52 4.90
N HIS A 142 5.97 9.01 4.21
CA HIS A 142 7.06 8.23 4.80
C HIS A 142 8.43 8.82 4.41
N ASN A 143 8.54 10.15 4.49
CA ASN A 143 9.74 10.93 4.20
C ASN A 143 11.03 10.31 4.76
N SER A 144 11.91 9.89 3.86
CA SER A 144 13.19 9.25 4.19
C SER A 144 14.16 10.17 4.95
N ASN A 145 14.05 11.49 4.76
CA ASN A 145 14.88 12.49 5.45
C ASN A 145 14.58 12.59 6.96
N ARG A 146 13.49 12.00 7.45
CA ARG A 146 13.18 11.91 8.89
C ARG A 146 13.86 10.72 9.58
N GLY A 147 14.69 9.97 8.85
CA GLY A 147 15.47 8.85 9.36
C GLY A 147 14.82 7.49 9.15
N PHE A 148 15.63 6.44 9.27
CA PHE A 148 15.26 5.05 8.98
C PHE A 148 14.01 4.60 9.73
N PHE A 149 13.95 4.81 11.04
CA PHE A 149 12.82 4.36 11.84
C PHE A 149 11.50 5.00 11.39
N PHE A 150 11.51 6.31 11.09
CA PHE A 150 10.32 7.01 10.62
C PHE A 150 9.84 6.44 9.28
N ALA A 151 10.73 6.32 8.30
CA ALA A 151 10.40 5.80 6.97
C ALA A 151 9.95 4.32 7.01
N HIS A 152 10.48 3.53 7.94
CA HIS A 152 10.16 2.11 8.07
C HIS A 152 8.82 1.86 8.78
N MET A 153 8.62 2.44 9.98
CA MET A 153 7.42 2.22 10.80
C MET A 153 6.88 3.48 11.47
N GLY A 154 7.74 4.43 11.82
CA GLY A 154 7.34 5.58 12.64
C GLY A 154 6.23 6.43 12.00
N TRP A 155 6.15 6.48 10.67
CA TRP A 155 5.07 7.14 9.95
C TRP A 155 3.67 6.53 10.21
N LEU A 156 3.60 5.24 10.55
CA LEU A 156 2.36 4.56 10.95
C LEU A 156 1.95 4.89 12.39
N LEU A 157 2.92 5.29 13.22
CA LEU A 157 2.74 5.54 14.65
C LEU A 157 2.41 7.01 14.96
N MET A 158 2.47 7.88 13.95
CA MET A 158 2.30 9.31 14.10
C MET A 158 1.20 9.85 13.20
N ARG A 159 0.62 10.99 13.59
CA ARG A 159 -0.24 11.78 12.72
C ARG A 159 0.58 12.25 11.51
N LYS A 160 -0.05 12.18 10.33
CA LYS A 160 0.55 12.67 9.09
C LYS A 160 0.79 14.19 9.18
N HIS A 161 1.88 14.66 8.58
CA HIS A 161 2.16 16.08 8.50
C HIS A 161 1.05 16.82 7.71
N PRO A 162 0.68 18.07 8.07
CA PRO A 162 -0.38 18.82 7.38
C PRO A 162 -0.22 18.91 5.86
N ASP A 163 1.02 18.97 5.37
CA ASP A 163 1.30 19.06 3.95
C ASP A 163 0.93 17.78 3.18
N VAL A 164 0.99 16.61 3.83
CA VAL A 164 0.50 15.35 3.24
C VAL A 164 -0.98 15.49 2.90
N PHE A 165 -1.79 16.07 3.81
CA PHE A 165 -3.21 16.28 3.56
C PHE A 165 -3.45 17.33 2.46
N LYS A 166 -2.69 18.44 2.47
CA LYS A 166 -2.80 19.48 1.43
C LYS A 166 -2.49 18.93 0.04
N GLU A 167 -1.43 18.14 -0.10
CA GLU A 167 -1.05 17.55 -1.38
C GLU A 167 -1.99 16.40 -1.78
N SER A 168 -2.49 15.61 -0.83
CA SER A 168 -3.46 14.55 -1.10
C SER A 168 -4.74 15.06 -1.77
N LYS A 169 -5.22 16.26 -1.39
CA LYS A 169 -6.40 16.91 -2.00
C LYS A 169 -6.18 17.32 -3.45
N LYS A 170 -4.93 17.47 -3.87
CA LYS A 170 -4.55 17.81 -5.25
C LYS A 170 -4.36 16.58 -6.13
N ILE A 171 -4.36 15.37 -5.55
CA ILE A 171 -4.25 14.13 -6.32
C ILE A 171 -5.62 13.80 -6.91
N ASN A 172 -5.65 13.59 -8.23
CA ASN A 172 -6.83 13.06 -8.89
C ASN A 172 -6.98 11.57 -8.53
N ASN A 173 -8.05 11.24 -7.81
CA ASN A 173 -8.43 9.87 -7.44
C ASN A 173 -9.76 9.43 -8.04
N THR A 174 -10.30 10.17 -9.02
CA THR A 174 -11.61 9.87 -9.62
C THR A 174 -11.68 8.46 -10.18
N ASP A 175 -10.58 7.94 -10.72
CA ASP A 175 -10.51 6.55 -11.17
C ASP A 175 -10.79 5.55 -10.04
N LEU A 176 -10.20 5.76 -8.86
CA LEU A 176 -10.38 4.91 -7.68
C LEU A 176 -11.78 5.10 -7.08
N GLU A 177 -12.33 6.32 -7.16
CA GLU A 177 -13.68 6.65 -6.70
C GLU A 177 -14.76 5.97 -7.57
N THR A 178 -14.51 5.87 -8.88
CA THR A 178 -15.43 5.24 -9.83
C THR A 178 -15.25 3.73 -9.98
N ASP A 179 -14.13 3.16 -9.51
CA ASP A 179 -13.88 1.70 -9.57
C ASP A 179 -14.74 0.98 -8.50
N PRO A 180 -15.73 0.17 -8.91
CA PRO A 180 -16.63 -0.50 -7.97
C PRO A 180 -15.91 -1.53 -7.09
N ILE A 181 -14.82 -2.14 -7.57
CA ILE A 181 -14.04 -3.12 -6.81
C ILE A 181 -13.26 -2.43 -5.71
N VAL A 182 -12.65 -1.28 -6.03
CA VAL A 182 -11.94 -0.46 -5.03
C VAL A 182 -12.91 0.05 -3.98
N GLN A 183 -14.08 0.56 -4.37
CA GLN A 183 -15.08 1.05 -3.42
C GLN A 183 -15.70 -0.08 -2.58
N PHE A 184 -15.94 -1.25 -3.17
CA PHE A 184 -16.38 -2.43 -2.43
C PHE A 184 -15.35 -2.84 -1.37
N GLN A 185 -14.09 -2.96 -1.76
CA GLN A 185 -13.02 -3.32 -0.83
C GLN A 185 -12.86 -2.28 0.27
N LYS A 186 -12.92 -0.99 -0.06
CA LYS A 186 -12.85 0.10 0.92
C LYS A 186 -14.00 0.03 1.94
N ARG A 187 -15.24 -0.22 1.49
CA ARG A 187 -16.41 -0.31 2.37
C ARG A 187 -16.37 -1.52 3.30
N HIS A 188 -15.85 -2.64 2.82
CA HIS A 188 -15.79 -3.91 3.56
C HIS A 188 -14.37 -4.26 4.03
N TYR A 189 -13.47 -3.28 4.10
CA TYR A 189 -12.05 -3.51 4.22
C TYR A 189 -11.67 -4.37 5.41
N GLN A 190 -12.16 -4.01 6.61
CA GLN A 190 -11.81 -4.74 7.83
C GLN A 190 -12.26 -6.21 7.75
N LEU A 191 -13.47 -6.47 7.24
CA LEU A 191 -13.97 -7.83 7.09
C LEU A 191 -13.13 -8.64 6.09
N ILE A 192 -12.89 -8.09 4.90
CA ILE A 192 -12.13 -8.78 3.84
C ILE A 192 -10.69 -8.99 4.29
N ALA A 193 -10.04 -7.97 4.86
CA ALA A 193 -8.65 -8.03 5.26
C ALA A 193 -8.45 -8.99 6.44
N LEU A 194 -9.28 -8.96 7.49
CA LEU A 194 -9.18 -9.92 8.59
C LEU A 194 -9.44 -11.35 8.10
N SER A 195 -10.39 -11.54 7.19
CA SER A 195 -10.68 -12.85 6.58
C SER A 195 -9.49 -13.35 5.76
N MET A 196 -8.87 -12.50 4.94
CA MET A 196 -7.77 -12.90 4.06
C MET A 196 -6.41 -12.97 4.77
N CYS A 197 -6.17 -12.14 5.78
CA CYS A 197 -4.89 -12.03 6.49
C CYS A 197 -4.79 -13.05 7.64
N TYR A 198 -5.89 -13.31 8.36
CA TYR A 198 -5.91 -14.25 9.48
C TYR A 198 -6.75 -15.49 9.19
N GLY A 199 -8.01 -15.31 8.76
CA GLY A 199 -8.94 -16.43 8.58
C GLY A 199 -8.45 -17.47 7.56
N PHE A 200 -8.10 -17.04 6.36
CA PHE A 200 -7.65 -17.91 5.28
C PHE A 200 -6.35 -18.64 5.63
N PRO A 201 -5.27 -17.98 6.10
CA PRO A 201 -4.07 -18.67 6.55
C PRO A 201 -4.30 -19.65 7.70
N THR A 202 -5.17 -19.33 8.66
CA THR A 202 -5.51 -20.26 9.77
C THR A 202 -6.20 -21.51 9.25
N VAL A 203 -7.19 -21.38 8.36
CA VAL A 203 -7.91 -22.53 7.78
C VAL A 203 -6.96 -23.40 6.95
N VAL A 204 -6.15 -22.78 6.10
CA VAL A 204 -5.17 -23.51 5.28
C VAL A 204 -4.12 -24.17 6.16
N GLY A 205 -3.60 -23.49 7.19
CA GLY A 205 -2.63 -24.05 8.12
C GLY A 205 -3.19 -25.23 8.90
N TYR A 206 -4.43 -25.16 9.38
CA TYR A 206 -5.10 -26.26 10.06
C TYR A 206 -5.30 -27.45 9.12
N ALA A 207 -5.81 -27.22 7.91
CA ALA A 207 -5.99 -28.27 6.91
C ALA A 207 -4.66 -28.91 6.52
N PHE A 208 -3.61 -28.11 6.33
CA PHE A 208 -2.28 -28.58 5.97
C PHE A 208 -1.58 -29.31 7.12
N GLY A 209 -1.78 -28.88 8.37
CA GLY A 209 -1.32 -29.60 9.56
C GLY A 209 -1.98 -30.97 9.67
N SER A 210 -3.31 -31.03 9.55
CA SER A 210 -4.03 -32.32 9.52
C SER A 210 -3.61 -33.21 8.35
N ALA A 211 -3.35 -32.63 7.17
CA ALA A 211 -2.89 -33.34 5.99
C ALA A 211 -1.44 -33.82 6.11
N ALA A 212 -0.55 -33.03 6.73
CA ALA A 212 0.84 -33.41 7.00
C ALA A 212 0.91 -34.53 8.05
N SER A 213 0.09 -34.45 9.11
CA SER A 213 -0.04 -35.50 10.11
C SER A 213 -0.62 -36.81 9.55
N SER A 214 -1.47 -36.74 8.50
CA SER A 214 -2.02 -37.93 7.84
C SER A 214 -1.16 -38.45 6.67
N ALA A 215 -0.38 -37.59 6.02
CA ALA A 215 0.59 -37.96 4.98
C ALA A 215 1.88 -38.57 5.58
N THR A 216 2.23 -38.22 6.83
CA THR A 216 3.21 -38.95 7.62
C THR A 216 2.57 -40.20 8.21
N CYS A 217 2.31 -41.19 7.34
CA CYS A 217 1.99 -42.54 7.75
C CYS A 217 3.17 -43.09 8.56
N GLY A 218 3.15 -42.88 9.88
CA GLY A 218 4.25 -43.19 10.78
C GLY A 218 4.42 -42.18 11.92
N SER A 219 3.34 -41.80 12.61
CA SER A 219 3.47 -41.26 13.96
C SER A 219 3.13 -42.38 14.95
N PHE A 220 4.19 -42.91 15.56
CA PHE A 220 4.12 -43.84 16.68
C PHE A 220 3.33 -43.19 17.82
N THR A 221 2.30 -43.90 18.30
CA THR A 221 1.88 -43.85 19.71
C THR A 221 3.04 -44.16 20.63
#